data_AF-A0A7J3X0C5-F1
#
_entry.id   AF-A0A7J3X0C5-F1
#
_cell.length_a   1.000
_cell.length_b   1.000
_cell.length_c   1.000
_cell.angle_alpha   90.00
_cell.angle_beta   90.00
_cell.angle_gamma   90.00
#
_symmetry.space_group_name_H-M   'P 1'
#
loop_
_entity.id
_entity.type
_entity.pdbx_description
1 polymer ?
#
loop_
_entity_poly.entity_id
_entity_poly.type
_entity_poly.pdbx_seq_one_letter_code
_entity_poly.pdbx_strand_id
1 'polypeptide(L)'
;MEKTSLIVLLLSTMLLYIPLAYPQEVEPGLDFETATPLDLSTGSASISGSLTKTFEDNHYYMLTGLKSGVQVSITGSLKGIEPGLTTVSLYSLSRARLVGIDQVIGKNIVKKVEMRYLLAYDPANPEENTLYVRIGKSSGSLNYTLEISIEYFFDADSGRDAGANMKDAIQAPSISRDIVTTFRGYLAEKEYGNDYSDYYKLNIDLQPKDEIYIEVKPEPYLMVWASLLTPDGFSLRHNKSESKGEPVTLRVRGDWKTGVNTFYLAVENMGGAGGGGGYTVKVEIHPPKIENTTATSFAQTQTWPWPFLGQENIRNIIIIIAVVIVAIAIVVIIVRRRRRVIRVEEEWGGWSTGESWEEGWEETL
;
A
#
# COMPACT_ATOMS: atom_id res chain seq x y z
N MET A 1 21.27 -32.54 50.83
CA MET A 1 20.96 -32.88 49.43
C MET A 1 19.56 -33.48 49.39
N GLU A 2 18.51 -32.67 49.27
CA GLU A 2 17.12 -33.20 49.19
C GLU A 2 16.09 -32.11 48.81
N LYS A 3 16.40 -31.28 47.80
CA LYS A 3 15.46 -30.25 47.30
C LYS A 3 15.31 -30.19 45.78
N THR A 4 16.10 -30.98 45.05
CA THR A 4 16.10 -30.99 43.57
C THR A 4 15.07 -31.94 42.95
N SER A 5 14.39 -32.79 43.73
CA SER A 5 13.52 -33.84 43.17
C SER A 5 12.05 -33.43 42.96
N LEU A 6 11.55 -32.37 43.62
CA LEU A 6 10.13 -32.00 43.52
C LEU A 6 9.84 -31.09 42.31
N ILE A 7 10.79 -30.21 41.95
CA ILE A 7 10.64 -29.26 40.84
C ILE A 7 10.67 -29.98 39.48
N VAL A 8 11.48 -31.03 39.35
CA VAL A 8 11.55 -31.84 38.12
C VAL A 8 10.27 -32.66 37.92
N LEU A 9 9.63 -33.11 39.00
CA LEU A 9 8.36 -33.85 38.93
C LEU A 9 7.17 -32.93 38.58
N LEU A 10 7.17 -31.68 39.06
CA LEU A 10 6.14 -30.68 38.75
C LEU A 10 6.26 -30.14 37.31
N LEU A 11 7.49 -29.98 36.80
CA LEU A 11 7.70 -29.63 35.39
C LEU A 11 7.30 -30.76 34.44
N SER A 12 7.49 -32.04 34.81
CA SER A 12 7.07 -33.15 33.95
C SER A 12 5.55 -33.31 33.88
N THR A 13 4.81 -32.90 34.92
CA THR A 13 3.33 -32.93 34.89
C THR A 13 2.70 -31.76 34.15
N MET A 14 3.37 -30.60 34.05
CA MET A 14 2.86 -29.48 33.22
C MET A 14 3.11 -29.67 31.72
N LEU A 15 4.12 -30.45 31.31
CA LEU A 15 4.32 -30.79 29.89
C LEU A 15 3.32 -31.81 29.32
N LEU A 16 2.51 -32.45 30.17
CA LEU A 16 1.47 -33.40 29.75
C LEU A 16 0.10 -32.77 29.49
N TYR A 17 -0.01 -31.43 29.60
CA TYR A 17 -1.23 -30.67 29.30
C TYR A 17 -1.08 -29.76 28.06
N ILE A 18 -0.29 -30.17 27.07
CA ILE A 18 -0.52 -29.67 25.71
C ILE A 18 -1.77 -30.43 25.25
N PRO A 19 -2.93 -29.78 25.04
CA PRO A 19 -4.04 -30.46 24.40
C PRO A 19 -3.52 -30.91 23.03
N LEU A 20 -3.37 -32.23 22.84
CA LEU A 20 -3.41 -32.80 21.51
C LEU A 20 -4.80 -32.47 21.00
N ALA A 21 -4.93 -31.36 20.29
CA ALA A 21 -6.08 -31.10 19.45
C ALA A 21 -6.06 -32.21 18.40
N TYR A 22 -6.79 -33.28 18.67
CA TYR A 22 -7.16 -34.21 17.61
C TYR A 22 -7.92 -33.39 16.57
N PRO A 23 -7.52 -33.38 15.30
CA PRO A 23 -8.32 -32.73 14.27
C PRO A 23 -9.70 -33.39 14.31
N GLN A 24 -10.73 -32.61 14.66
CA GLN A 24 -12.09 -33.08 14.50
C GLN A 24 -12.29 -33.30 13.00
N GLU A 25 -12.77 -34.48 12.62
CA GLU A 25 -13.28 -34.71 11.27
C GLU A 25 -14.54 -33.85 11.11
N VAL A 26 -14.35 -32.62 10.64
CA VAL A 26 -15.44 -31.74 10.26
C VAL A 26 -15.93 -32.18 8.89
N GLU A 27 -17.16 -32.71 8.85
CA GLU A 27 -17.80 -33.12 7.60
C GLU A 27 -17.85 -31.92 6.64
N PRO A 28 -17.31 -32.05 5.41
CA PRO A 28 -17.26 -30.96 4.45
C PRO A 28 -18.59 -30.71 3.76
N GLY A 29 -18.81 -29.48 3.29
CA GLY A 29 -19.85 -29.18 2.32
C GLY A 29 -19.48 -29.65 0.91
N LEU A 30 -20.47 -29.80 0.04
CA LEU A 30 -20.28 -30.27 -1.35
C LEU A 30 -20.22 -29.13 -2.37
N ASP A 31 -20.68 -27.94 -1.98
CA ASP A 31 -20.68 -26.71 -2.76
C ASP A 31 -20.58 -25.48 -1.84
N PHE A 32 -20.63 -24.27 -2.41
CA PHE A 32 -20.58 -23.03 -1.64
C PHE A 32 -21.78 -22.84 -0.71
N GLU A 33 -22.97 -23.33 -1.07
CA GLU A 33 -24.20 -23.14 -0.28
C GLU A 33 -24.23 -24.07 0.94
N THR A 34 -23.63 -25.24 0.80
CA THR A 34 -23.57 -26.30 1.81
C THR A 34 -22.23 -26.30 2.57
N ALA A 35 -21.36 -25.33 2.29
CA ALA A 35 -20.03 -25.23 2.88
C ALA A 35 -20.09 -25.24 4.41
N THR A 36 -19.29 -26.10 5.03
CA THR A 36 -19.33 -26.26 6.49
C THR A 36 -18.69 -25.05 7.16
N PRO A 37 -19.39 -24.35 8.08
CA PRO A 37 -18.83 -23.21 8.79
C PRO A 37 -17.64 -23.61 9.67
N LEU A 38 -16.55 -22.86 9.56
CA LEU A 38 -15.40 -22.90 10.44
C LEU A 38 -15.27 -21.52 11.07
N ASP A 39 -15.49 -21.45 12.38
CA ASP A 39 -15.24 -20.24 13.14
C ASP A 39 -13.74 -20.11 13.43
N LEU A 40 -13.15 -19.01 12.96
CA LEU A 40 -11.73 -18.69 13.17
C LEU A 40 -11.53 -17.65 14.26
N SER A 41 -12.55 -17.32 15.04
CA SER A 41 -12.47 -16.38 16.18
C SER A 41 -11.40 -16.75 17.21
N THR A 42 -11.05 -18.04 17.31
CA THR A 42 -9.97 -18.57 18.18
C THR A 42 -8.58 -18.52 17.56
N GLY A 43 -8.44 -18.04 16.32
CA GLY A 43 -7.17 -17.86 15.63
C GLY A 43 -6.78 -18.97 14.64
N SER A 44 -7.31 -20.19 14.79
CA SER A 44 -7.08 -21.28 13.85
C SER A 44 -8.13 -22.39 13.92
N ALA A 45 -8.19 -23.20 12.88
CA ALA A 45 -8.95 -24.44 12.79
C ALA A 45 -8.18 -25.50 11.98
N SER A 46 -8.38 -26.78 12.30
CA SER A 46 -7.84 -27.90 11.53
C SER A 46 -8.95 -28.66 10.83
N ILE A 47 -8.69 -29.05 9.58
CA ILE A 47 -9.60 -29.86 8.78
C ILE A 47 -8.88 -31.06 8.19
N SER A 48 -9.59 -32.17 8.10
CA SER A 48 -9.12 -33.38 7.42
C SER A 48 -10.28 -34.04 6.68
N GLY A 49 -9.97 -34.72 5.58
CA GLY A 49 -10.98 -35.44 4.81
C GLY A 49 -10.39 -36.25 3.66
N SER A 50 -11.27 -36.93 2.95
CA SER A 50 -10.90 -37.87 1.88
C SER A 50 -11.80 -37.69 0.65
N LEU A 51 -11.22 -37.32 -0.48
CA LEU A 51 -11.91 -37.23 -1.78
C LEU A 51 -11.69 -38.54 -2.54
N THR A 52 -12.47 -39.57 -2.20
CA THR A 52 -12.34 -40.93 -2.76
C THR A 52 -13.56 -41.39 -3.55
N LYS A 53 -14.72 -40.78 -3.34
CA LYS A 53 -15.95 -41.17 -4.03
C LYS A 53 -15.96 -40.65 -5.46
N THR A 54 -16.59 -41.43 -6.36
CA THR A 54 -16.63 -41.16 -7.80
C THR A 54 -17.33 -39.84 -8.15
N PHE A 55 -18.34 -39.44 -7.38
CA PHE A 55 -19.15 -38.24 -7.64
C PHE A 55 -18.92 -37.11 -6.61
N GLU A 56 -17.89 -37.24 -5.78
CA GLU A 56 -17.50 -36.26 -4.78
C GLU A 56 -16.15 -35.68 -5.19
N ASP A 57 -16.20 -34.62 -5.97
CA ASP A 57 -15.00 -34.00 -6.53
C ASP A 57 -14.50 -32.82 -5.69
N ASN A 58 -15.30 -32.35 -4.73
CA ASN A 58 -15.01 -31.14 -3.98
C ASN A 58 -15.49 -31.22 -2.55
N HIS A 59 -14.72 -30.63 -1.66
CA HIS A 59 -15.08 -30.32 -0.28
C HIS A 59 -14.96 -28.81 -0.07
N TYR A 60 -15.95 -28.23 0.61
CA TYR A 60 -16.06 -26.80 0.89
C TYR A 60 -16.19 -26.51 2.37
N TYR A 61 -15.47 -25.47 2.81
CA TYR A 61 -15.51 -24.94 4.16
C TYR A 61 -15.68 -23.42 4.11
N MET A 62 -16.60 -22.88 4.90
CA MET A 62 -16.88 -21.45 5.00
C MET A 62 -16.15 -20.88 6.21
N LEU A 63 -15.21 -19.96 5.99
CA LEU A 63 -14.46 -19.30 7.04
C LEU A 63 -15.28 -18.13 7.58
N THR A 64 -15.51 -18.12 8.88
CA THR A 64 -16.33 -17.12 9.58
C THR A 64 -15.55 -16.49 10.75
N GLY A 65 -16.07 -15.39 11.30
CA GLY A 65 -15.42 -14.69 12.42
C GLY A 65 -14.22 -13.82 12.01
N LEU A 66 -14.11 -13.47 10.73
CA LEU A 66 -13.01 -12.68 10.18
C LEU A 66 -13.33 -11.18 10.17
N LYS A 67 -12.33 -10.37 10.53
CA LYS A 67 -12.32 -8.90 10.35
C LYS A 67 -11.41 -8.51 9.18
N SER A 68 -11.49 -7.27 8.72
CA SER A 68 -10.55 -6.78 7.69
C SER A 68 -9.14 -6.63 8.24
N GLY A 69 -8.14 -6.64 7.35
CA GLY A 69 -6.73 -6.66 7.74
C GLY A 69 -6.30 -8.01 8.27
N VAL A 70 -6.99 -9.09 7.84
CA VAL A 70 -6.66 -10.45 8.24
C VAL A 70 -5.85 -11.14 7.16
N GLN A 71 -4.73 -11.71 7.55
CA GLN A 71 -4.01 -12.67 6.73
C GLN A 71 -4.49 -14.07 7.08
N VAL A 72 -5.13 -14.74 6.12
CA VAL A 72 -5.48 -16.15 6.23
C VAL A 72 -4.33 -16.98 5.69
N SER A 73 -3.85 -17.94 6.48
CA SER A 73 -2.82 -18.90 6.09
C SER A 73 -3.40 -20.31 6.06
N ILE A 74 -3.13 -21.04 4.98
CA ILE A 74 -3.57 -22.43 4.81
C ILE A 74 -2.32 -23.28 4.61
N THR A 75 -2.04 -24.15 5.58
CA THR A 75 -0.87 -25.02 5.56
C THR A 75 -1.27 -26.47 5.75
N GLY A 76 -0.43 -27.41 5.33
CA GLY A 76 -0.65 -28.83 5.60
C GLY A 76 -0.23 -29.72 4.44
N SER A 77 -0.99 -30.79 4.21
CA SER A 77 -0.61 -31.77 3.19
C SER A 77 -1.78 -32.46 2.52
N LEU A 78 -1.51 -32.89 1.28
CA LEU A 78 -2.33 -33.79 0.48
C LEU A 78 -1.58 -35.10 0.34
N LYS A 79 -2.26 -36.25 0.46
CA LYS A 79 -1.71 -37.58 0.23
C LYS A 79 -2.52 -38.29 -0.85
N GLY A 80 -1.86 -38.61 -1.97
CA GLY A 80 -2.53 -39.29 -3.08
C GLY A 80 -2.84 -40.74 -2.75
N ILE A 81 -4.07 -41.16 -2.98
CA ILE A 81 -4.50 -42.57 -2.96
C ILE A 81 -4.37 -43.14 -4.37
N GLU A 82 -4.93 -42.41 -5.35
CA GLU A 82 -4.73 -42.67 -6.78
C GLU A 82 -4.12 -41.45 -7.46
N PRO A 83 -3.27 -41.63 -8.48
CA PRO A 83 -2.66 -40.51 -9.18
C PRO A 83 -3.72 -39.61 -9.83
N GLY A 84 -3.56 -38.30 -9.70
CA GLY A 84 -4.54 -37.36 -10.21
C GLY A 84 -4.15 -35.90 -10.07
N LEU A 85 -5.03 -35.02 -10.54
CA LEU A 85 -4.91 -33.57 -10.43
C LEU A 85 -5.80 -33.06 -9.30
N THR A 86 -5.20 -32.27 -8.41
CA THR A 86 -5.85 -31.75 -7.19
C THR A 86 -5.67 -30.25 -7.08
N THR A 87 -6.63 -29.60 -6.44
CA THR A 87 -6.64 -28.15 -6.23
C THR A 87 -6.97 -27.84 -4.78
N VAL A 88 -6.24 -26.91 -4.17
CA VAL A 88 -6.66 -26.22 -2.94
C VAL A 88 -6.77 -24.75 -3.26
N SER A 89 -7.88 -24.10 -2.89
CA SER A 89 -8.11 -22.70 -3.26
C SER A 89 -8.93 -21.97 -2.21
N LEU A 90 -8.67 -20.67 -2.10
CA LEU A 90 -9.40 -19.71 -1.29
C LEU A 90 -10.27 -18.85 -2.21
N TYR A 91 -11.51 -18.60 -1.82
CA TYR A 91 -12.49 -17.83 -2.56
C TYR A 91 -13.11 -16.75 -1.70
N SER A 92 -13.49 -15.64 -2.34
CA SER A 92 -14.29 -14.58 -1.74
C SER A 92 -15.74 -14.99 -1.55
N LEU A 93 -16.51 -14.15 -0.82
CA LEU A 93 -17.97 -14.26 -0.75
C LEU A 93 -18.65 -14.26 -2.12
N SER A 94 -18.13 -13.46 -3.07
CA SER A 94 -18.59 -13.42 -4.46
C SER A 94 -18.15 -14.60 -5.32
N ARG A 95 -17.50 -15.62 -4.72
CA ARG A 95 -17.00 -16.84 -5.37
C ARG A 95 -15.89 -16.58 -6.38
N ALA A 96 -15.22 -15.44 -6.30
CA ALA A 96 -14.00 -15.20 -7.05
C ALA A 96 -12.84 -15.96 -6.39
N ARG A 97 -12.05 -16.70 -7.17
CA ARG A 97 -10.83 -17.36 -6.66
C ARG A 97 -9.82 -16.27 -6.31
N LEU A 98 -9.41 -16.24 -5.05
CA LEU A 98 -8.43 -15.28 -4.51
C LEU A 98 -7.01 -15.80 -4.69
N VAL A 99 -6.75 -17.01 -4.19
CA VAL A 99 -5.48 -17.72 -4.33
C VAL A 99 -5.76 -19.22 -4.44
N GLY A 100 -4.85 -19.98 -5.05
CA GLY A 100 -4.95 -21.43 -5.02
C GLY A 100 -3.75 -22.13 -5.63
N ILE A 101 -3.59 -23.39 -5.28
CA ILE A 101 -2.51 -24.25 -5.77
C ILE A 101 -3.13 -25.45 -6.49
N ASP A 102 -2.70 -25.65 -7.73
CA ASP A 102 -3.04 -26.79 -8.56
C ASP A 102 -1.82 -27.73 -8.64
N GLN A 103 -1.97 -29.01 -8.31
CA GLN A 103 -0.87 -29.97 -8.26
C GLN A 103 -1.26 -31.36 -8.75
N VAL A 104 -0.32 -32.00 -9.46
CA VAL A 104 -0.37 -33.44 -9.74
C VAL A 104 0.16 -34.20 -8.52
N ILE A 105 -0.64 -35.12 -8.01
CA ILE A 105 -0.28 -36.00 -6.90
C ILE A 105 -0.19 -37.45 -7.38
N GLY A 106 0.90 -38.13 -7.01
CA GLY A 106 1.08 -39.55 -7.30
C GLY A 106 0.52 -40.43 -6.17
N LYS A 107 0.36 -41.73 -6.46
CA LYS A 107 -0.05 -42.72 -5.45
C LYS A 107 0.95 -42.76 -4.29
N ASN A 108 0.44 -42.66 -3.07
CA ASN A 108 1.19 -42.58 -1.81
C ASN A 108 2.17 -41.41 -1.70
N ILE A 109 2.13 -40.45 -2.63
CA ILE A 109 2.96 -39.24 -2.56
C ILE A 109 2.25 -38.22 -1.66
N VAL A 110 3.02 -37.59 -0.78
CA VAL A 110 2.58 -36.47 0.05
C VAL A 110 3.08 -35.17 -0.55
N LYS A 111 2.18 -34.22 -0.76
CA LYS A 111 2.47 -32.87 -1.22
C LYS A 111 2.13 -31.85 -0.14
N LYS A 112 2.97 -30.85 0.02
CA LYS A 112 2.71 -29.75 0.95
C LYS A 112 1.79 -28.71 0.33
N VAL A 113 0.95 -28.13 1.17
CA VAL A 113 0.12 -26.97 0.87
C VAL A 113 0.62 -25.83 1.75
N GLU A 114 0.84 -24.68 1.14
CA GLU A 114 1.21 -23.44 1.83
C GLU A 114 0.68 -22.27 1.00
N MET A 115 -0.35 -21.59 1.51
CA MET A 115 -0.96 -20.42 0.88
C MET A 115 -1.22 -19.37 1.96
N ARG A 116 -1.15 -18.10 1.56
CA ARG A 116 -1.53 -16.98 2.40
C ARG A 116 -2.28 -15.94 1.58
N TYR A 117 -3.22 -15.25 2.21
CA TYR A 117 -3.96 -14.16 1.60
C TYR A 117 -4.32 -13.09 2.63
N LEU A 118 -3.89 -11.84 2.41
CA LEU A 118 -4.26 -10.68 3.20
C LEU A 118 -5.50 -10.02 2.60
N LEU A 119 -6.56 -9.93 3.42
CA LEU A 119 -7.84 -9.39 3.02
C LEU A 119 -7.97 -7.91 3.41
N ALA A 120 -8.15 -7.07 2.40
CA ALA A 120 -8.40 -5.63 2.55
C ALA A 120 -9.76 -5.34 3.19
N TYR A 121 -9.93 -4.11 3.67
CA TYR A 121 -11.23 -3.57 4.05
C TYR A 121 -12.19 -3.47 2.86
N ASP A 122 -13.32 -4.17 2.94
CA ASP A 122 -14.43 -4.04 1.99
C ASP A 122 -15.54 -3.14 2.57
N PRO A 123 -15.71 -1.90 2.09
CA PRO A 123 -16.78 -1.02 2.56
C PRO A 123 -18.19 -1.53 2.21
N ALA A 124 -18.34 -2.46 1.26
CA ALA A 124 -19.63 -3.06 0.95
C ALA A 124 -20.05 -4.10 2.00
N ASN A 125 -19.09 -4.73 2.69
CA ASN A 125 -19.31 -5.77 3.70
C ASN A 125 -18.40 -5.56 4.93
N PRO A 126 -18.55 -4.44 5.66
CA PRO A 126 -17.58 -4.03 6.69
C PRO A 126 -17.52 -4.95 7.92
N GLU A 127 -18.60 -5.68 8.20
CA GLU A 127 -18.75 -6.52 9.41
C GLU A 127 -18.60 -8.02 9.13
N GLU A 128 -18.58 -8.45 7.86
CA GLU A 128 -18.56 -9.86 7.48
C GLU A 128 -17.57 -10.13 6.36
N ASN A 129 -16.39 -10.60 6.75
CA ASN A 129 -15.38 -11.07 5.81
C ASN A 129 -15.50 -12.59 5.63
N THR A 130 -16.53 -13.04 4.92
CA THR A 130 -16.71 -14.47 4.66
C THR A 130 -15.83 -14.92 3.50
N LEU A 131 -15.03 -15.96 3.74
CA LEU A 131 -14.20 -16.61 2.74
C LEU A 131 -14.53 -18.09 2.64
N TYR A 132 -14.14 -18.74 1.56
CA TYR A 132 -14.36 -20.18 1.37
C TYR A 132 -13.07 -20.89 1.00
N VAL A 133 -12.81 -22.01 1.67
CA VAL A 133 -11.75 -22.95 1.27
C VAL A 133 -12.39 -24.08 0.48
N ARG A 134 -11.82 -24.36 -0.70
CA ARG A 134 -12.18 -25.49 -1.54
C ARG A 134 -10.99 -26.42 -1.66
N ILE A 135 -11.23 -27.71 -1.42
CA ILE A 135 -10.32 -28.80 -1.79
C ILE A 135 -11.02 -29.58 -2.89
N GLY A 136 -10.37 -29.77 -4.03
CA GLY A 136 -10.96 -30.42 -5.18
C GLY A 136 -10.04 -31.44 -5.85
N LYS A 137 -10.66 -32.41 -6.54
CA LYS A 137 -10.01 -33.31 -7.48
C LYS A 137 -10.66 -33.20 -8.85
N SER A 138 -9.84 -33.19 -9.90
CA SER A 138 -10.30 -33.36 -11.28
C SER A 138 -10.15 -34.81 -11.75
N SER A 139 -9.28 -35.58 -11.09
CA SER A 139 -9.04 -37.00 -11.32
C SER A 139 -8.34 -37.63 -10.10
N GLY A 140 -8.34 -38.96 -10.02
CA GLY A 140 -7.70 -39.71 -8.94
C GLY A 140 -8.46 -39.61 -7.61
N SER A 141 -7.74 -39.80 -6.51
CA SER A 141 -8.31 -39.72 -5.16
C SER A 141 -7.23 -39.34 -4.15
N LEU A 142 -7.60 -38.65 -3.08
CA LEU A 142 -6.66 -38.14 -2.08
C LEU A 142 -7.26 -38.07 -0.68
N ASN A 143 -6.36 -38.04 0.30
CA ASN A 143 -6.65 -37.55 1.65
C ASN A 143 -5.98 -36.19 1.84
N TYR A 144 -6.54 -35.34 2.69
CA TYR A 144 -5.92 -34.08 3.09
C TYR A 144 -5.98 -33.87 4.59
N THR A 145 -5.02 -33.09 5.07
CA THR A 145 -5.00 -32.54 6.42
C THR A 145 -4.44 -31.13 6.31
N LEU A 146 -5.27 -30.14 6.62
CA LEU A 146 -4.93 -28.73 6.50
C LEU A 146 -5.20 -28.02 7.84
N GLU A 147 -4.32 -27.07 8.16
CA GLU A 147 -4.50 -26.10 9.21
C GLU A 147 -4.75 -24.74 8.56
N ILE A 148 -5.80 -24.07 9.03
CA ILE A 148 -6.19 -22.74 8.60
C ILE A 148 -5.99 -21.83 9.80
N SER A 149 -5.14 -20.83 9.67
CA SER A 149 -4.84 -19.88 10.75
C SER A 149 -5.01 -18.45 10.27
N ILE A 150 -5.21 -17.54 11.21
CA ILE A 150 -5.37 -16.12 10.94
C ILE A 150 -4.40 -15.28 11.76
N GLU A 151 -3.96 -14.18 11.16
CA GLU A 151 -3.17 -13.14 11.80
C GLU A 151 -3.75 -11.78 11.42
N TYR A 152 -3.91 -10.89 12.39
CA TYR A 152 -4.47 -9.55 12.17
C TYR A 152 -3.37 -8.50 12.07
N PHE A 153 -3.42 -7.72 11.00
CA PHE A 153 -2.61 -6.56 10.72
C PHE A 153 -3.53 -5.34 10.69
N PHE A 154 -3.85 -4.82 11.87
CA PHE A 154 -4.71 -3.64 11.97
C PHE A 154 -3.92 -2.36 11.80
N ASP A 155 -4.48 -1.46 11.00
CA ASP A 155 -3.89 -0.19 10.70
C ASP A 155 -4.20 0.83 11.78
N ALA A 156 -3.17 1.59 12.18
CA ALA A 156 -3.20 2.59 13.25
C ALA A 156 -3.87 2.10 14.55
N ASP A 157 -3.70 0.82 14.90
CA ASP A 157 -4.34 0.16 16.04
C ASP A 157 -5.88 0.32 16.07
N SER A 158 -6.49 0.52 14.90
CA SER A 158 -7.91 0.86 14.77
C SER A 158 -8.85 -0.34 14.94
N GLY A 159 -8.30 -1.56 14.99
CA GLY A 159 -9.07 -2.80 15.01
C GLY A 159 -9.58 -3.26 13.63
N ARG A 160 -9.14 -2.59 12.56
CA ARG A 160 -9.41 -2.93 11.17
C ARG A 160 -8.29 -2.48 10.23
N ASP A 161 -8.35 -2.92 8.99
CA ASP A 161 -7.58 -2.38 7.88
C ASP A 161 -8.06 -0.97 7.47
N ALA A 162 -7.15 -0.15 6.93
CA ALA A 162 -7.48 1.15 6.38
C ALA A 162 -8.30 1.00 5.09
N GLY A 163 -9.02 2.06 4.71
CA GLY A 163 -9.75 2.07 3.46
C GLY A 163 -8.85 2.44 2.28
N ALA A 164 -9.12 1.88 1.11
CA ALA A 164 -8.40 2.19 -0.15
C ALA A 164 -8.69 3.58 -0.75
N ASN A 165 -9.40 4.44 -0.04
CA ASN A 165 -9.73 5.80 -0.49
C ASN A 165 -10.06 6.74 0.69
N MET A 166 -10.13 8.05 0.42
CA MET A 166 -10.38 9.08 1.44
C MET A 166 -11.71 8.93 2.19
N LYS A 167 -12.76 8.38 1.55
CA LYS A 167 -14.09 8.23 2.18
C LYS A 167 -14.05 7.17 3.28
N ASP A 168 -13.27 6.12 3.07
CA ASP A 168 -13.17 4.96 3.95
C ASP A 168 -11.96 5.03 4.90
N ALA A 169 -11.26 6.16 4.87
CA ALA A 169 -10.06 6.43 5.65
C ALA A 169 -10.27 6.25 7.15
N ILE A 170 -9.27 5.68 7.83
CA ILE A 170 -9.29 5.54 9.28
C ILE A 170 -8.69 6.75 9.98
N GLN A 171 -9.16 7.04 11.19
CA GLN A 171 -8.62 8.14 11.98
C GLN A 171 -7.25 7.77 12.53
N ALA A 172 -6.20 8.49 12.14
CA ALA A 172 -4.89 8.36 12.78
C ALA A 172 -4.91 8.99 14.19
N PRO A 173 -3.95 8.63 15.08
CA PRO A 173 -3.79 9.27 16.37
C PRO A 173 -3.68 10.81 16.25
N SER A 174 -4.10 11.53 17.30
CA SER A 174 -4.05 13.00 17.30
C SER A 174 -2.61 13.51 17.26
N ILE A 175 -2.34 14.50 16.41
CA ILE A 175 -1.00 15.04 16.16
C ILE A 175 -0.93 16.48 16.69
N SER A 176 0.10 16.78 17.48
CA SER A 176 0.38 18.10 18.04
C SER A 176 1.88 18.36 18.09
N ARG A 177 2.30 19.61 18.34
CA ARG A 177 3.71 20.01 18.24
C ARG A 177 4.66 19.31 19.21
N ASP A 178 4.19 19.03 20.40
CA ASP A 178 5.05 18.55 21.49
C ASP A 178 5.18 17.02 21.49
N ILE A 179 4.53 16.35 20.52
CA ILE A 179 4.42 14.89 20.48
C ILE A 179 4.80 14.38 19.09
N VAL A 180 5.85 13.57 19.04
CA VAL A 180 6.13 12.74 17.87
C VAL A 180 5.07 11.65 17.81
N THR A 181 4.23 11.69 16.78
CA THR A 181 3.14 10.74 16.63
C THR A 181 3.57 9.62 15.69
N THR A 182 3.40 8.37 16.10
CA THR A 182 3.72 7.21 15.27
C THR A 182 2.57 6.23 15.22
N PHE A 183 2.34 5.63 14.07
CA PHE A 183 1.40 4.54 13.88
C PHE A 183 1.90 3.60 12.77
N ARG A 184 1.26 2.43 12.63
CA ARG A 184 1.67 1.40 11.68
C ARG A 184 0.55 1.13 10.68
N GLY A 185 0.93 0.60 9.54
CA GLY A 185 0.03 -0.06 8.62
C GLY A 185 0.69 -1.26 7.96
N TYR A 186 -0.07 -1.97 7.14
CA TYR A 186 0.42 -3.12 6.40
C TYR A 186 -0.17 -3.12 5.00
N LEU A 187 0.60 -3.53 3.99
CA LEU A 187 0.10 -3.66 2.61
C LEU A 187 0.37 -5.06 2.07
N ALA A 188 -0.57 -5.61 1.31
CA ALA A 188 -0.43 -6.88 0.62
C ALA A 188 0.46 -6.77 -0.63
N GLU A 189 1.21 -7.84 -0.90
CA GLU A 189 1.80 -8.04 -2.23
C GLU A 189 0.74 -8.54 -3.23
N LYS A 190 0.93 -8.24 -4.52
CA LYS A 190 -0.04 -8.50 -5.60
C LYS A 190 -0.62 -9.92 -5.64
N GLU A 191 0.19 -10.94 -5.34
CA GLU A 191 -0.24 -12.35 -5.41
C GLU A 191 -0.81 -12.88 -4.08
N TYR A 192 -0.67 -12.12 -3.00
CA TYR A 192 -0.94 -12.58 -1.63
C TYR A 192 -1.98 -11.72 -0.90
N GLY A 193 -2.77 -10.92 -1.62
CA GLY A 193 -3.85 -10.13 -1.04
C GLY A 193 -4.38 -9.09 -2.00
N ASN A 194 -5.33 -8.27 -1.55
CA ASN A 194 -5.96 -7.19 -2.30
C ASN A 194 -5.85 -5.82 -1.63
N ASP A 195 -5.09 -5.75 -0.55
CA ASP A 195 -4.83 -4.53 0.20
C ASP A 195 -3.57 -3.85 -0.35
N TYR A 196 -3.73 -2.76 -1.10
CA TYR A 196 -2.64 -2.07 -1.80
C TYR A 196 -2.55 -0.59 -1.48
N SER A 197 -3.48 -0.07 -0.68
CA SER A 197 -3.54 1.34 -0.38
C SER A 197 -4.31 1.62 0.90
N ASP A 198 -3.69 2.43 1.74
CA ASP A 198 -4.21 2.84 3.03
C ASP A 198 -4.42 4.35 3.05
N TYR A 199 -5.62 4.75 3.47
CA TYR A 199 -5.93 6.15 3.70
C TYR A 199 -6.15 6.41 5.18
N TYR A 200 -5.42 7.41 5.68
CA TYR A 200 -5.50 7.88 7.05
C TYR A 200 -5.98 9.32 7.09
N LYS A 201 -6.97 9.59 7.93
CA LYS A 201 -7.39 10.95 8.27
C LYS A 201 -6.50 11.48 9.39
N LEU A 202 -5.73 12.52 9.08
CA LEU A 202 -4.84 13.19 10.02
C LEU A 202 -5.52 14.45 10.56
N ASN A 203 -5.71 14.53 11.88
CA ASN A 203 -6.13 15.76 12.55
C ASN A 203 -4.89 16.34 13.26
N ILE A 204 -4.40 17.47 12.74
CA ILE A 204 -3.12 18.05 13.13
C ILE A 204 -3.38 19.43 13.74
N ASP A 205 -2.99 19.63 15.00
CA ASP A 205 -3.05 20.94 15.65
C ASP A 205 -1.86 21.81 15.24
N LEU A 206 -2.14 22.86 14.46
CA LEU A 206 -1.13 23.70 13.81
C LEU A 206 -1.29 25.16 14.25
N GLN A 207 -0.22 25.94 14.15
CA GLN A 207 -0.29 27.39 14.04
C GLN A 207 0.33 27.86 12.71
N PRO A 208 0.16 29.14 12.35
CA PRO A 208 0.67 29.66 11.09
C PRO A 208 2.16 29.40 10.91
N LYS A 209 2.54 29.00 9.70
CA LYS A 209 3.93 28.72 9.27
C LYS A 209 4.59 27.49 9.87
N ASP A 210 3.87 26.66 10.62
CA ASP A 210 4.37 25.34 10.99
C ASP A 210 4.73 24.50 9.75
N GLU A 211 5.75 23.66 9.87
CA GLU A 211 6.08 22.66 8.86
C GLU A 211 5.59 21.30 9.35
N ILE A 212 4.74 20.66 8.56
CA ILE A 212 4.35 19.26 8.74
C ILE A 212 5.46 18.40 8.14
N TYR A 213 6.05 17.53 8.94
CA TYR A 213 7.01 16.51 8.53
C TYR A 213 6.41 15.12 8.72
N ILE A 214 6.33 14.35 7.64
CA ILE A 214 5.87 12.96 7.66
C ILE A 214 6.98 12.09 7.09
N GLU A 215 7.36 11.05 7.83
CA GLU A 215 8.22 9.97 7.35
C GLU A 215 7.40 8.67 7.32
N VAL A 216 7.41 7.98 6.18
CA VAL A 216 6.85 6.62 6.07
C VAL A 216 8.01 5.68 5.84
N LYS A 217 8.24 4.78 6.80
CA LYS A 217 9.34 3.81 6.78
C LYS A 217 8.78 2.41 6.52
N PRO A 218 8.96 1.86 5.30
CA PRO A 218 8.53 0.52 4.97
C PRO A 218 9.49 -0.56 5.50
N GLU A 219 9.00 -1.79 5.62
CA GLU A 219 9.83 -2.98 5.82
C GLU A 219 10.68 -3.33 4.57
N PRO A 220 11.76 -4.14 4.69
CA PRO A 220 12.76 -4.34 3.64
C PRO A 220 12.26 -4.79 2.27
N TYR A 221 11.08 -5.39 2.17
CA TYR A 221 10.52 -5.92 0.92
C TYR A 221 9.42 -5.05 0.31
N LEU A 222 9.04 -3.97 1.01
CA LEU A 222 7.97 -3.07 0.62
C LEU A 222 8.56 -1.76 0.06
N MET A 223 8.02 -1.31 -1.06
CA MET A 223 8.27 0.00 -1.65
C MET A 223 6.94 0.77 -1.63
N VAL A 224 6.95 1.98 -1.08
CA VAL A 224 5.73 2.78 -0.92
C VAL A 224 5.74 4.06 -1.75
N TRP A 225 4.54 4.52 -2.09
CA TRP A 225 4.26 5.88 -2.51
C TRP A 225 3.37 6.50 -1.43
N ALA A 226 3.79 7.64 -0.88
CA ALA A 226 3.01 8.40 0.09
C ALA A 226 2.57 9.75 -0.47
N SER A 227 1.34 10.16 -0.18
CA SER A 227 0.79 11.46 -0.58
C SER A 227 0.02 12.11 0.58
N LEU A 228 0.30 13.39 0.85
CA LEU A 228 -0.47 14.21 1.77
C LEU A 228 -1.49 15.02 0.96
N LEU A 229 -2.76 14.87 1.29
CA LEU A 229 -3.90 15.42 0.58
C LEU A 229 -4.70 16.37 1.49
N THR A 230 -5.29 17.40 0.91
CA THR A 230 -6.31 18.24 1.54
C THR A 230 -7.66 17.50 1.63
N PRO A 231 -8.65 18.02 2.38
CA PRO A 231 -9.97 17.40 2.49
C PRO A 231 -10.76 17.28 1.17
N ASP A 232 -10.45 18.11 0.18
CA ASP A 232 -11.00 18.06 -1.18
C ASP A 232 -10.18 17.17 -2.14
N GLY A 233 -9.15 16.48 -1.63
CA GLY A 233 -8.35 15.51 -2.38
C GLY A 233 -7.20 16.10 -3.18
N PHE A 234 -6.91 17.40 -3.03
CA PHE A 234 -5.76 18.02 -3.69
C PHE A 234 -4.45 17.57 -3.02
N SER A 235 -3.50 17.09 -3.83
CA SER A 235 -2.18 16.67 -3.34
C SER A 235 -1.32 17.87 -2.98
N LEU A 236 -1.03 18.04 -1.69
CA LEU A 236 -0.08 19.04 -1.20
C LEU A 236 1.36 18.62 -1.47
N ARG A 237 1.64 17.32 -1.28
CA ARG A 237 2.94 16.72 -1.51
C ARG A 237 2.80 15.22 -1.72
N HIS A 238 3.64 14.66 -2.57
CA HIS A 238 3.81 13.22 -2.72
C HIS A 238 5.29 12.89 -2.85
N ASN A 239 5.62 11.65 -2.52
CA ASN A 239 6.95 11.07 -2.70
C ASN A 239 6.86 9.54 -2.78
N LYS A 240 7.88 8.89 -3.33
CA LYS A 240 7.96 7.43 -3.46
C LYS A 240 9.32 6.91 -3.00
N SER A 241 9.35 5.69 -2.49
CA SER A 241 10.60 5.04 -2.09
C SER A 241 11.51 4.91 -3.29
N GLU A 242 12.82 5.08 -3.09
CA GLU A 242 13.80 4.90 -4.18
C GLU A 242 14.01 3.41 -4.49
N SER A 243 13.92 2.57 -3.47
CA SER A 243 13.96 1.11 -3.57
C SER A 243 13.18 0.47 -2.41
N LYS A 244 13.12 -0.86 -2.35
CA LYS A 244 12.42 -1.58 -1.27
C LYS A 244 13.09 -1.32 0.08
N GLY A 245 12.29 -1.06 1.12
CA GLY A 245 12.76 -0.73 2.46
C GLY A 245 13.20 0.72 2.66
N GLU A 246 13.31 1.52 1.59
CA GLU A 246 13.74 2.92 1.71
C GLU A 246 12.59 3.83 2.14
N PRO A 247 12.79 4.70 3.14
CA PRO A 247 11.75 5.58 3.66
C PRO A 247 11.40 6.71 2.67
N VAL A 248 10.18 7.21 2.78
CA VAL A 248 9.74 8.42 2.08
C VAL A 248 9.46 9.52 3.08
N THR A 249 9.79 10.75 2.68
CA THR A 249 9.51 11.94 3.49
C THR A 249 8.65 12.94 2.73
N LEU A 250 7.67 13.51 3.43
CA LEU A 250 6.81 14.59 2.98
C LEU A 250 7.01 15.78 3.90
N ARG A 251 7.30 16.96 3.33
CA ARG A 251 7.49 18.21 4.07
C ARG A 251 6.60 19.28 3.47
N VAL A 252 5.67 19.81 4.27
CA VAL A 252 4.71 20.80 3.81
C VAL A 252 4.68 21.98 4.77
N ARG A 253 4.88 23.17 4.20
CA ARG A 253 4.65 24.45 4.89
C ARG A 253 3.44 25.11 4.30
N GLY A 254 2.73 25.87 5.11
CA GLY A 254 1.56 26.59 4.67
C GLY A 254 1.13 27.64 5.68
N ASP A 255 0.23 28.51 5.24
CA ASP A 255 -0.44 29.49 6.07
C ASP A 255 -1.64 28.82 6.77
N TRP A 256 -1.34 27.90 7.68
CA TRP A 256 -2.33 27.12 8.42
C TRP A 256 -3.18 28.03 9.31
N LYS A 257 -4.46 27.68 9.45
CA LYS A 257 -5.29 28.27 10.50
C LYS A 257 -4.85 27.70 11.84
N THR A 258 -4.79 28.55 12.86
CA THR A 258 -4.54 28.09 14.23
C THR A 258 -5.61 27.08 14.65
N GLY A 259 -5.17 25.94 15.20
CA GLY A 259 -6.02 24.87 15.69
C GLY A 259 -5.93 23.60 14.84
N VAL A 260 -6.93 22.74 14.99
CA VAL A 260 -6.99 21.44 14.30
C VAL A 260 -7.31 21.62 12.82
N ASN A 261 -6.38 21.18 11.97
CA ASN A 261 -6.54 21.10 10.52
C ASN A 261 -6.63 19.62 10.12
N THR A 262 -7.53 19.31 9.19
CA THR A 262 -7.73 17.94 8.67
C THR A 262 -6.97 17.76 7.36
N PHE A 263 -6.22 16.67 7.27
CA PHE A 263 -5.57 16.19 6.05
C PHE A 263 -5.81 14.70 5.87
N TYR A 264 -5.45 14.17 4.70
CA TYR A 264 -5.44 12.73 4.45
C TYR A 264 -4.06 12.30 4.00
N LEU A 265 -3.54 11.22 4.59
CA LEU A 265 -2.33 10.56 4.12
C LEU A 265 -2.75 9.31 3.37
N ALA A 266 -2.36 9.21 2.11
CA ALA A 266 -2.42 7.99 1.32
C ALA A 266 -1.05 7.31 1.36
N VAL A 267 -1.00 6.02 1.65
CA VAL A 267 0.17 5.16 1.50
C VAL A 267 -0.22 4.01 0.58
N GLU A 268 0.55 3.76 -0.49
CA GLU A 268 0.23 2.72 -1.46
C GLU A 268 1.49 1.99 -1.93
N ASN A 269 1.34 0.77 -2.44
CA ASN A 269 2.44 -0.03 -2.98
C ASN A 269 2.29 -0.32 -4.48
N MET A 270 1.70 0.62 -5.22
CA MET A 270 1.54 0.54 -6.68
C MET A 270 0.75 -0.70 -7.13
N GLY A 271 -0.37 -0.99 -6.44
CA GLY A 271 -1.21 -2.15 -6.75
C GLY A 271 -0.52 -3.48 -6.46
N GLY A 272 0.23 -3.57 -5.37
CA GLY A 272 0.97 -4.75 -4.95
C GLY A 272 2.31 -4.98 -5.65
N ALA A 273 2.65 -4.20 -6.68
CA ALA A 273 3.91 -4.35 -7.42
C ALA A 273 5.14 -3.89 -6.61
N GLY A 274 4.94 -3.02 -5.62
CA GLY A 274 5.97 -2.58 -4.67
C GLY A 274 6.39 -3.65 -3.66
N GLY A 275 5.80 -4.84 -3.68
CA GLY A 275 5.90 -5.85 -2.63
C GLY A 275 4.92 -5.61 -1.49
N GLY A 276 4.93 -6.48 -0.49
CA GLY A 276 4.07 -6.40 0.68
C GLY A 276 4.86 -6.40 1.98
N GLY A 277 4.22 -5.99 3.07
CA GLY A 277 4.82 -5.93 4.40
C GLY A 277 4.26 -4.78 5.23
N GLY A 278 4.79 -4.66 6.44
CA GLY A 278 4.47 -3.56 7.35
C GLY A 278 5.18 -2.25 6.97
N TYR A 279 4.64 -1.15 7.48
CA TYR A 279 5.33 0.13 7.50
C TYR A 279 4.98 0.92 8.77
N THR A 280 5.81 1.91 9.09
CA THR A 280 5.57 2.85 10.19
C THR A 280 5.48 4.26 9.64
N VAL A 281 4.46 4.99 10.04
CA VAL A 281 4.32 6.42 9.80
C VAL A 281 4.76 7.17 11.05
N LYS A 282 5.60 8.18 10.87
CA LYS A 282 6.02 9.14 11.89
C LYS A 282 5.62 10.54 11.43
N VAL A 283 4.92 11.27 12.30
CA VAL A 283 4.48 12.65 12.04
C VAL A 283 5.04 13.57 13.12
N GLU A 284 5.68 14.65 12.67
CA GLU A 284 6.26 15.71 13.49
C GLU A 284 5.81 17.08 12.96
N ILE A 285 5.64 18.05 13.88
CA ILE A 285 5.39 19.44 13.52
C ILE A 285 6.61 20.24 13.92
N HIS A 286 7.28 20.84 12.94
CA HIS A 286 8.39 21.74 13.21
C HIS A 286 7.87 23.18 13.22
N PRO A 287 8.00 23.90 14.35
CA PRO A 287 7.72 25.33 14.38
C PRO A 287 8.52 26.07 13.31
N PRO A 288 8.04 27.23 12.82
CA PRO A 288 8.84 28.05 11.94
C PRO A 288 10.18 28.33 12.61
N LYS A 289 11.27 28.11 11.88
CA LYS A 289 12.58 28.56 12.35
C LYS A 289 12.43 30.04 12.66
N ILE A 290 12.60 30.40 13.93
CA ILE A 290 12.79 31.80 14.31
C ILE A 290 14.12 32.16 13.65
N GLU A 291 14.06 32.74 12.46
CA GLU A 291 15.15 33.60 12.03
C GLU A 291 15.19 34.67 13.12
N ASN A 292 16.16 34.56 14.02
CA ASN A 292 16.61 35.72 14.76
C ASN A 292 17.09 36.68 13.67
N THR A 293 16.16 37.44 13.10
CA THR A 293 16.49 38.66 12.41
C THR A 293 17.08 39.50 13.52
N THR A 294 18.41 39.44 13.66
CA THR A 294 19.14 40.54 14.24
C THR A 294 18.61 41.72 13.46
N ALA A 295 17.75 42.51 14.08
CA ALA A 295 17.40 43.81 13.57
C ALA A 295 18.70 44.60 13.64
N THR A 296 19.56 44.42 12.64
CA THR A 296 20.58 45.37 12.31
C THR A 296 19.76 46.58 11.90
N SER A 297 19.48 47.45 12.87
CA SER A 297 19.07 48.81 12.60
C SER A 297 20.19 49.40 11.77
N PHE A 298 20.08 49.29 10.46
CA PHE A 298 20.84 50.13 9.56
C PHE A 298 20.30 51.53 9.81
N ALA A 299 20.97 52.26 10.71
CA ALA A 299 20.96 53.70 10.65
C ALA A 299 21.39 54.03 9.22
N GLN A 300 20.45 54.50 8.40
CA GLN A 300 20.74 54.98 7.06
C GLN A 300 21.59 56.25 7.18
N THR A 301 22.91 56.10 7.26
CA THR A 301 23.84 57.07 6.69
C THR A 301 24.25 56.55 5.34
N GLN A 302 23.31 56.60 4.39
CA GLN A 302 23.59 56.29 2.99
C GLN A 302 24.15 57.56 2.33
N THR A 303 25.46 57.79 2.47
CA THR A 303 26.17 58.72 1.58
C THR A 303 26.42 57.99 0.27
N TRP A 304 25.54 58.21 -0.72
CA TRP A 304 25.75 57.74 -2.09
C TRP A 304 26.86 58.53 -2.79
N PRO A 305 27.59 57.94 -3.76
CA PRO A 305 28.80 58.53 -4.33
C PRO A 305 28.56 59.71 -5.29
N TRP A 306 27.31 60.11 -5.52
CA TRP A 306 26.93 61.06 -6.57
C TRP A 306 25.95 62.13 -6.03
N PRO A 307 26.44 63.30 -5.59
CA PRO A 307 25.65 64.28 -4.83
C PRO A 307 24.58 65.06 -5.63
N PHE A 308 24.39 64.78 -6.92
CA PHE A 308 23.70 65.69 -7.84
C PHE A 308 22.46 65.12 -8.53
N LEU A 309 22.04 63.89 -8.21
CA LEU A 309 20.78 63.33 -8.71
C LEU A 309 19.73 63.33 -7.60
N GLY A 310 18.88 64.35 -7.60
CA GLY A 310 17.73 64.42 -6.69
C GLY A 310 16.79 63.22 -6.85
N GLN A 311 16.17 62.81 -5.75
CA GLN A 311 15.31 61.62 -5.61
C GLN A 311 14.18 61.56 -6.66
N GLU A 312 13.75 62.71 -7.19
CA GLU A 312 12.73 62.82 -8.24
C GLU A 312 13.22 62.37 -9.62
N ASN A 313 14.51 62.55 -9.92
CA ASN A 313 15.10 62.11 -11.19
C ASN A 313 15.24 60.58 -11.25
N ILE A 314 15.46 59.92 -10.09
CA ILE A 314 15.60 58.46 -10.01
C ILE A 314 14.25 57.78 -10.19
N ARG A 315 13.16 58.32 -9.60
CA ARG A 315 11.81 57.81 -9.82
C ARG A 315 11.44 57.87 -11.30
N ASN A 316 11.79 58.97 -11.97
CA ASN A 316 11.53 59.13 -13.41
C ASN A 316 12.39 58.18 -14.26
N ILE A 317 13.65 57.93 -13.90
CA ILE A 317 14.51 56.96 -14.61
C ILE A 317 13.96 55.53 -14.48
N ILE A 318 13.50 55.11 -13.30
CA ILE A 318 12.92 53.79 -13.09
C ILE A 318 11.61 53.63 -13.89
N ILE A 319 10.77 54.68 -13.93
CA ILE A 319 9.55 54.69 -14.74
C ILE A 319 9.89 54.60 -16.24
N ILE A 320 10.90 55.34 -16.70
CA ILE A 320 11.35 55.29 -18.11
C ILE A 320 11.84 53.87 -18.47
N ILE A 321 12.62 53.22 -17.60
CA ILE A 321 13.10 51.84 -17.82
C ILE A 321 11.91 50.86 -17.90
N ALA A 322 10.92 50.99 -17.01
CA ALA A 322 9.73 50.14 -17.02
C ALA A 322 8.90 50.33 -18.31
N VAL A 323 8.74 51.58 -18.78
CA VAL A 323 8.03 51.89 -20.03
C VAL A 323 8.76 51.33 -21.26
N VAL A 324 10.09 51.39 -21.28
CA VAL A 324 10.90 50.81 -22.37
C VAL A 324 10.76 49.29 -22.44
N ILE A 325 10.72 48.59 -21.30
CA ILE A 325 10.52 47.13 -21.25
C ILE A 325 9.15 46.74 -21.80
N VAL A 326 8.10 47.48 -21.44
CA VAL A 326 6.74 47.25 -21.96
C VAL A 326 6.66 47.54 -23.46
N ALA A 327 7.31 48.60 -23.93
CA ALA A 327 7.37 48.92 -25.36
C ALA A 327 8.08 47.83 -26.18
N ILE A 328 9.20 47.29 -25.67
CA ILE A 328 9.92 46.18 -26.31
C ILE A 328 9.02 44.93 -26.37
N ALA A 329 8.28 44.62 -25.29
CA ALA A 329 7.35 43.48 -25.28
C ALA A 329 6.22 43.64 -26.32
N ILE A 330 5.67 44.85 -26.48
CA ILE A 330 4.65 45.14 -27.50
C ILE A 330 5.22 45.00 -28.91
N VAL A 331 6.44 45.50 -29.17
CA VAL A 331 7.11 45.35 -30.47
C VAL A 331 7.36 43.88 -30.81
N VAL A 332 7.81 43.07 -29.85
CA VAL A 332 8.01 41.61 -30.04
C VAL A 332 6.69 40.92 -30.40
N ILE A 333 5.58 41.30 -29.78
CA ILE A 333 4.25 40.75 -30.10
C ILE A 333 3.80 41.17 -31.51
N ILE A 334 4.00 42.43 -31.90
CA ILE A 334 3.65 42.92 -33.24
C ILE A 334 4.50 42.25 -34.32
N VAL A 335 5.80 42.05 -34.10
CA VAL A 335 6.69 41.34 -35.02
C VAL A 335 6.31 39.86 -35.13
N ARG A 336 5.96 39.18 -34.02
CA ARG A 336 5.43 37.81 -34.06
C ARG A 336 4.10 37.72 -34.82
N ARG A 337 3.24 38.74 -34.72
CA ARG A 337 1.95 38.78 -35.43
C ARG A 337 2.11 39.06 -36.93
N ARG A 338 3.09 39.88 -37.33
CA ARG A 338 3.42 40.16 -38.75
C ARG A 338 4.13 39.00 -39.46
N ARG A 339 4.89 38.15 -38.76
CA ARG A 339 5.54 36.97 -39.36
C ARG A 339 4.59 35.79 -39.68
N ARG A 340 3.30 35.87 -39.34
CA ARG A 340 2.29 34.85 -39.72
C ARG A 340 1.56 35.12 -41.04
N VAL A 341 1.94 36.15 -41.79
CA VAL A 341 1.33 36.49 -43.09
C VAL A 341 2.40 36.67 -44.16
N ILE A 342 3.26 35.66 -44.34
CA ILE A 342 3.86 35.34 -45.63
C ILE A 342 3.90 33.82 -45.69
N ARG A 343 2.86 33.24 -46.30
CA ARG A 343 2.78 31.85 -46.72
C ARG A 343 3.45 31.80 -48.11
N VAL A 344 4.48 30.98 -48.26
CA VAL A 344 4.87 30.42 -49.54
C VAL A 344 4.69 28.91 -49.39
N GLU A 345 3.74 28.41 -50.19
CA GLU A 345 3.43 27.01 -50.44
C GLU A 345 4.46 26.38 -51.39
N GLU A 346 4.37 25.06 -51.55
CA GLU A 346 5.18 24.09 -52.31
C GLU A 346 6.20 23.33 -51.43
N GLU A 347 6.25 21.99 -51.37
CA GLU A 347 5.52 20.91 -52.04
C GLU A 347 5.91 19.56 -51.36
N TRP A 348 4.99 18.58 -51.35
CA TRP A 348 5.13 17.09 -51.22
C TRP A 348 6.07 16.47 -50.17
N GLY A 349 5.57 15.72 -49.18
CA GLY A 349 5.25 14.28 -49.25
C GLY A 349 6.06 13.59 -48.12
N GLY A 350 5.54 12.76 -47.22
CA GLY A 350 4.81 11.53 -47.45
C GLY A 350 5.75 10.33 -47.27
N TRP A 351 5.57 9.61 -46.15
CA TRP A 351 5.97 8.21 -45.86
C TRP A 351 7.31 7.88 -45.16
N SER A 352 7.13 7.24 -43.99
CA SER A 352 7.83 6.10 -43.37
C SER A 352 9.27 5.74 -43.74
N THR A 353 10.08 5.49 -42.71
CA THR A 353 10.86 4.25 -42.45
C THR A 353 11.64 4.47 -41.12
N GLY A 354 11.76 3.54 -40.17
CA GLY A 354 11.66 2.09 -40.27
C GLY A 354 12.96 1.53 -40.81
N GLU A 355 13.87 1.16 -39.91
CA GLU A 355 14.95 0.18 -40.14
C GLU A 355 16.14 0.60 -41.02
N SER A 356 17.30 0.66 -40.37
CA SER A 356 18.61 0.57 -40.98
C SER A 356 19.13 -0.86 -40.81
N TRP A 357 19.14 -1.64 -41.88
CA TRP A 357 20.11 -2.72 -42.09
C TRP A 357 20.52 -2.70 -43.56
N GLU A 358 21.83 -2.57 -43.75
CA GLU A 358 22.51 -2.53 -45.03
C GLU A 358 22.35 -3.85 -45.79
N GLU A 359 22.07 -3.75 -47.09
CA GLU A 359 22.26 -4.81 -48.07
C GLU A 359 23.74 -5.04 -48.34
N GLY A 360 24.07 -6.30 -48.63
CA GLY A 360 25.22 -6.65 -49.43
C GLY A 360 25.61 -8.11 -49.21
N TRP A 361 25.24 -8.99 -50.14
CA TRP A 361 26.17 -9.84 -50.90
C TRP A 361 25.41 -10.54 -52.06
N GLU A 362 25.72 -10.05 -53.27
CA GLU A 362 26.01 -10.74 -54.53
C GLU A 362 25.23 -11.99 -54.98
N GLU A 363 24.63 -11.86 -56.16
CA GLU A 363 24.34 -12.95 -57.10
C GLU A 363 25.65 -13.60 -57.59
N THR A 364 25.65 -14.90 -57.81
CA THR A 364 26.10 -15.51 -59.07
C THR A 364 25.64 -16.97 -59.15
N LEU A 365 24.92 -17.26 -60.25
CA LEU A 365 24.75 -18.53 -60.99
C LEU A 365 24.57 -19.86 -60.26
#